data_AF-A0A7Y4ZLA7-F1
#
_entry.id   AF-A0A7Y4ZLA7-F1
#
_cell.length_a   1.000
_cell.length_b   1.000
_cell.length_c   1.000
_cell.angle_alpha   90.00
_cell.angle_beta   90.00
_cell.angle_gamma   90.00
#
_symmetry.space_group_name_H-M   'P 1'
#
loop_
_entity.id
_entity.type
_entity.pdbx_description
1 polymer ?
#
loop_
_entity_poly.entity_id
_entity_poly.type
_entity_poly.pdbx_seq_one_letter_code
_entity_poly.pdbx_strand_id
1 'polypeptide(L)'
;MSRVRGLVAATAVTVLSACGYCDGALRVMQGEGYSAPRPDDSGRTPLEANATFLLRADGPAEEEPKLKELSGVDAESWKLFADATGEPVPARVTADSGGQACLNGVSFHMKVLSPLAPGAYTLVLFLDKVRWRTLGEAAQKLGTYRGARALVTRYAVR
;
A
#
# COMPACT_ATOMS: atom_id res chain seq x y z
N MET A 1 -62.65 -18.98 -16.94
CA MET A 1 -62.02 -18.59 -15.65
C MET A 1 -60.52 -18.85 -15.76
N SER A 2 -59.74 -17.84 -16.21
CA SER A 2 -58.29 -17.99 -16.39
C SER A 2 -57.56 -17.65 -15.08
N ARG A 3 -56.83 -18.63 -14.55
CA ARG A 3 -55.94 -18.45 -13.39
C ARG A 3 -54.65 -17.78 -13.87
N VAL A 4 -54.45 -16.53 -13.50
CA VAL A 4 -53.18 -15.81 -13.67
C VAL A 4 -52.17 -16.43 -12.70
N ARG A 5 -51.17 -17.13 -13.23
CA ARG A 5 -50.01 -17.60 -12.47
C ARG A 5 -49.15 -16.37 -12.14
N GLY A 6 -49.17 -15.97 -10.87
CA GLY A 6 -48.29 -14.93 -10.34
C GLY A 6 -46.84 -15.39 -10.46
N LEU A 7 -46.11 -14.76 -11.38
CA LEU A 7 -44.67 -14.86 -11.47
C LEU A 7 -44.10 -14.00 -10.33
N VAL A 8 -43.70 -14.62 -9.22
CA VAL A 8 -42.88 -13.94 -8.21
C VAL A 8 -41.50 -13.79 -8.82
N ALA A 9 -41.24 -12.63 -9.41
CA ALA A 9 -39.90 -12.23 -9.81
C ALA A 9 -39.06 -12.11 -8.52
N ALA A 10 -38.21 -13.10 -8.26
CA ALA A 10 -37.16 -12.97 -7.28
C ALA A 10 -36.22 -11.88 -7.81
N THR A 11 -36.42 -10.66 -7.33
CA THR A 11 -35.47 -9.58 -7.52
C THR A 11 -34.20 -10.00 -6.78
N ALA A 12 -33.28 -10.63 -7.50
CA ALA A 12 -31.91 -10.76 -7.05
C ALA A 12 -31.43 -9.32 -6.82
N VAL A 13 -31.40 -8.90 -5.56
CA VAL A 13 -30.67 -7.70 -5.16
C VAL A 13 -29.22 -8.05 -5.41
N THR A 14 -28.76 -7.85 -6.65
CA THR A 14 -27.35 -7.60 -6.90
C THR A 14 -27.04 -6.38 -6.08
N VAL A 15 -26.46 -6.60 -4.91
CA VAL A 15 -25.65 -5.58 -4.25
C VAL A 15 -24.54 -5.31 -5.25
N LEU A 16 -24.83 -4.40 -6.19
CA LEU A 16 -23.82 -3.65 -6.91
C LEU A 16 -23.09 -2.92 -5.79
N SER A 17 -22.03 -3.55 -5.27
CA SER A 17 -21.04 -2.86 -4.49
C SER A 17 -20.69 -1.64 -5.32
N ALA A 18 -21.07 -0.46 -4.83
CA ALA A 18 -20.97 0.81 -5.55
C ALA A 18 -19.51 1.25 -5.78
N CYS A 19 -18.58 0.32 -5.78
CA CYS A 19 -17.16 0.54 -5.92
C CYS A 19 -16.56 -0.49 -6.88
N GLY A 20 -16.79 -0.31 -8.18
CA GLY A 20 -15.93 -0.89 -9.23
C GLY A 20 -14.47 -0.40 -9.19
N TYR A 21 -14.10 0.35 -8.15
CA TYR A 21 -12.78 0.90 -7.85
C TYR A 21 -12.01 0.09 -6.78
N CYS A 22 -12.62 -0.92 -6.15
CA CYS A 22 -12.04 -1.66 -5.02
C CYS A 22 -11.37 -2.99 -5.38
N ASP A 23 -11.24 -3.33 -6.66
CA ASP A 23 -10.61 -4.60 -7.06
C ASP A 23 -9.09 -4.45 -7.21
N GLY A 24 -8.35 -4.85 -6.18
CA GLY A 24 -6.91 -5.08 -6.26
C GLY A 24 -6.07 -3.83 -6.51
N ALA A 25 -6.47 -2.70 -5.92
CA ALA A 25 -5.80 -1.42 -6.09
C ALA A 25 -4.89 -1.08 -4.90
N LEU A 26 -3.64 -0.77 -5.21
CA LEU A 26 -2.66 -0.26 -4.26
C LEU A 26 -2.86 1.25 -4.08
N ARG A 27 -3.01 1.68 -2.83
CA ARG A 27 -3.15 3.09 -2.44
C ARG A 27 -2.02 3.47 -1.49
N VAL A 28 -1.12 4.32 -1.97
CA VAL A 28 -0.14 4.95 -1.08
C VAL A 28 -0.86 6.03 -0.29
N MET A 29 -1.47 5.65 0.83
CA MET A 29 -2.01 6.59 1.80
C MET A 29 -0.86 6.98 2.72
N GLN A 30 -0.56 8.28 2.82
CA GLN A 30 0.14 8.78 4.00
C GLN A 30 -0.73 8.39 5.21
N GLY A 31 -0.15 7.73 6.20
CA GLY A 31 -0.94 7.11 7.28
C GLY A 31 -1.89 8.10 7.94
N GLU A 32 -3.07 7.63 8.36
CA GLU A 32 -3.94 8.44 9.21
C GLU A 32 -3.17 8.82 10.48
N GLY A 33 -3.08 10.12 10.75
CA GLY A 33 -2.28 10.69 11.83
C GLY A 33 -0.83 11.07 11.45
N TYR A 34 -0.39 10.80 10.21
CA TYR A 34 0.89 11.25 9.69
C TYR A 34 0.66 12.19 8.51
N SER A 35 0.43 13.47 8.82
CA SER A 35 0.64 14.54 7.83
C SER A 35 2.11 14.48 7.46
N ALA A 36 2.47 13.83 6.34
CA ALA A 36 3.88 13.72 6.01
C ALA A 36 4.39 15.16 5.84
N PRO A 37 5.44 15.56 6.60
CA PRO A 37 5.93 16.92 6.53
C PRO A 37 6.27 17.25 5.08
N ARG A 38 5.99 18.49 4.69
CA ARG A 38 6.25 18.94 3.32
C ARG A 38 7.69 18.58 2.94
N PRO A 39 7.92 18.02 1.73
CA PRO A 39 9.28 17.78 1.28
C PRO A 39 10.12 19.06 1.35
N ASP A 40 11.38 18.93 1.71
CA ASP A 40 12.35 20.03 1.62
C ASP A 40 12.64 20.39 0.15
N ASP A 41 13.49 21.40 -0.07
CA ASP A 41 13.84 21.88 -1.41
C ASP A 41 14.53 20.81 -2.28
N SER A 42 15.02 19.72 -1.67
CA SER A 42 15.59 18.56 -2.38
C SER A 42 14.53 17.51 -2.77
N GLY A 43 13.27 17.76 -2.44
CA GLY A 43 12.15 16.84 -2.66
C GLY A 43 12.12 15.67 -1.67
N ARG A 44 12.73 15.82 -0.48
CA ARG A 44 12.76 14.77 0.55
C ARG A 44 11.83 15.11 1.70
N THR A 45 10.95 14.17 2.05
CA THR A 45 10.10 14.28 3.24
C THR A 45 10.95 14.03 4.50
N PRO A 46 10.88 14.90 5.53
CA PRO A 46 11.47 14.59 6.83
C PRO A 46 10.96 13.27 7.39
N LEU A 47 11.84 12.50 8.02
CA LEU A 47 11.57 11.18 8.56
C LEU A 47 12.17 11.03 9.95
N GLU A 48 11.35 10.55 10.88
CA GLU A 48 11.81 10.21 12.23
C GLU A 48 12.71 8.98 12.21
N ALA A 49 13.69 8.92 13.11
CA ALA A 49 14.66 7.81 13.16
C ALA A 49 14.00 6.43 13.39
N ASN A 50 12.83 6.38 14.03
CA ASN A 50 12.08 5.15 14.33
C ASN A 50 10.79 5.01 13.49
N ALA A 51 10.79 5.55 12.28
CA ALA A 51 9.60 5.61 11.45
C ALA A 51 8.99 4.22 11.14
N THR A 52 7.66 4.21 11.04
CA THR A 52 6.89 3.09 10.48
C THR A 52 6.17 3.60 9.24
N PHE A 53 6.29 2.87 8.14
CA PHE A 53 5.63 3.22 6.88
C PHE A 53 4.31 2.46 6.75
N LEU A 54 3.31 3.09 6.14
CA LEU A 54 2.01 2.51 5.88
C LEU A 54 1.74 2.45 4.38
N LEU A 55 1.22 1.32 3.93
CA LEU A 55 0.68 1.13 2.59
C LEU A 55 -0.72 0.51 2.72
N ARG A 56 -1.73 1.08 2.06
CA ARG A 56 -3.09 0.55 2.10
C ARG A 56 -3.47 0.01 0.74
N ALA A 57 -4.35 -0.96 0.71
CA ALA A 57 -4.85 -1.47 -0.54
C ALA A 57 -6.17 -2.20 -0.39
N ASP A 58 -6.83 -2.36 -1.52
CA ASP A 58 -8.11 -3.02 -1.61
C ASP A 58 -7.87 -4.50 -1.94
N GLY A 59 -8.43 -5.40 -1.12
CA GLY A 59 -8.25 -6.84 -1.25
C GLY A 59 -9.40 -7.63 -0.61
N PRO A 60 -9.37 -8.97 -0.64
CA PRO A 60 -10.32 -9.76 0.14
C PRO A 60 -10.01 -9.61 1.64
N ALA A 61 -11.04 -9.43 2.46
CA ALA A 61 -10.90 -9.43 3.92
C ALA A 61 -10.61 -10.86 4.39
N GLU A 62 -9.33 -11.20 4.54
CA GLU A 62 -8.86 -12.49 5.03
C GLU A 62 -7.89 -12.31 6.21
N GLU A 63 -7.53 -13.40 6.88
CA GLU A 63 -6.58 -13.41 8.01
C GLU A 63 -5.16 -12.97 7.57
N GLU A 64 -4.44 -12.24 8.45
CA GLU A 64 -3.10 -11.64 8.18
C GLU A 64 -2.14 -12.53 7.37
N PRO A 65 -1.94 -13.84 7.68
CA PRO A 65 -0.97 -14.67 6.95
C PRO A 65 -1.30 -14.83 5.47
N LYS A 66 -2.59 -14.94 5.13
CA LYS A 66 -3.06 -15.07 3.75
C LYS A 66 -2.94 -13.76 3.00
N LEU A 67 -3.13 -12.62 3.68
CA LEU A 67 -3.07 -11.30 3.06
C LEU A 67 -1.69 -10.97 2.48
N LYS A 68 -0.60 -11.34 3.17
CA LYS A 68 0.77 -11.13 2.66
C LYS A 68 1.05 -11.97 1.42
N GLU A 69 0.62 -13.23 1.44
CA GLU A 69 0.81 -14.14 0.32
C GLU A 69 0.03 -13.68 -0.92
N LEU A 70 -1.23 -13.24 -0.72
CA LEU A 70 -2.09 -12.79 -1.82
C LEU A 70 -1.62 -11.45 -2.43
N SER A 71 -1.07 -10.53 -1.61
CA SER A 71 -0.63 -9.21 -2.09
C SER A 71 0.75 -9.22 -2.74
N GLY A 72 1.64 -10.12 -2.31
CA GLY A 72 3.06 -10.11 -2.67
C GLY A 72 3.84 -8.97 -2.00
N VAL A 73 3.27 -8.31 -0.98
CA VAL A 73 3.93 -7.24 -0.22
C VAL A 73 4.67 -7.83 0.97
N ASP A 74 6.00 -7.82 0.89
CA ASP A 74 6.93 -8.35 1.89
C ASP A 74 8.22 -7.52 1.95
N ALA A 75 9.22 -8.00 2.68
CA ALA A 75 10.52 -7.33 2.80
C ALA A 75 11.38 -7.41 1.52
N GLU A 76 10.97 -8.17 0.51
CA GLU A 76 11.63 -8.27 -0.80
C GLU A 76 11.02 -7.36 -1.85
N SER A 77 9.72 -7.08 -1.75
CA SER A 77 9.00 -6.15 -2.63
C SER A 77 8.94 -4.73 -2.08
N TRP A 78 8.99 -4.54 -0.75
CA TRP A 78 9.02 -3.23 -0.12
C TRP A 78 10.31 -3.08 0.69
N LYS A 79 11.17 -2.13 0.31
CA LYS A 79 12.48 -1.91 0.95
C LYS A 79 12.76 -0.42 1.16
N LEU A 80 13.42 -0.10 2.28
CA LEU A 80 14.04 1.20 2.52
C LEU A 80 15.54 1.06 2.24
N PHE A 81 16.12 1.98 1.46
CA PHE A 81 17.55 2.02 1.18
C PHE A 81 18.18 3.25 1.80
N ALA A 82 19.37 3.09 2.38
CA ALA A 82 20.21 4.22 2.76
C ALA A 82 20.95 4.72 1.50
N ASP A 83 20.75 5.97 1.10
CA ASP A 83 21.26 6.45 -0.19
C ASP A 83 22.80 6.53 -0.23
N ALA A 84 23.44 6.74 0.93
CA ALA A 84 24.89 6.85 1.03
C ALA A 84 25.62 5.54 0.73
N THR A 85 25.03 4.41 1.13
CA THR A 85 25.63 3.07 0.94
C THR A 85 24.96 2.30 -0.18
N GLY A 86 23.71 2.63 -0.52
CA GLY A 86 22.87 1.86 -1.43
C GLY A 86 22.36 0.55 -0.84
N GLU A 87 22.60 0.29 0.45
CA GLU A 87 22.22 -0.94 1.13
C GLU A 87 20.79 -0.87 1.69
N PRO A 88 20.06 -2.00 1.70
CA PRO A 88 18.74 -2.06 2.31
C PRO A 88 18.85 -1.93 3.84
N VAL A 89 17.97 -1.13 4.42
CA VAL A 89 17.79 -1.03 5.86
C VAL A 89 16.97 -2.24 6.33
N PRO A 90 17.43 -2.99 7.35
CA PRO A 90 16.66 -4.07 7.93
C PRO A 90 15.31 -3.59 8.45
N ALA A 91 14.22 -4.20 7.95
CA ALA A 91 12.86 -3.87 8.32
C ALA A 91 11.99 -5.12 8.36
N ARG A 92 10.89 -5.06 9.11
CA ARG A 92 9.84 -6.08 9.12
C ARG A 92 8.58 -5.53 8.47
N VAL A 93 7.93 -6.35 7.65
CA VAL A 93 6.64 -6.03 7.05
C VAL A 93 5.53 -6.88 7.70
N THR A 94 4.51 -6.21 8.25
CA THR A 94 3.28 -6.82 8.78
C THR A 94 2.07 -6.41 7.96
N ALA A 95 0.99 -7.19 8.03
CA ALA A 95 -0.23 -6.91 7.28
C ALA A 95 -1.44 -7.10 8.19
N ASP A 96 -2.37 -6.16 8.18
CA ASP A 96 -3.55 -6.19 9.03
C ASP A 96 -4.81 -6.04 8.17
N SER A 97 -5.80 -6.90 8.42
CA SER A 97 -7.13 -6.81 7.80
C SER A 97 -7.92 -5.64 8.41
N GLY A 98 -8.72 -4.94 7.60
CA GLY A 98 -9.55 -3.82 8.06
C GLY A 98 -9.04 -2.45 7.62
N GLY A 99 -8.20 -2.39 6.57
CA GLY A 99 -7.83 -1.15 5.92
C GLY A 99 -9.07 -0.39 5.42
N GLN A 100 -9.15 0.90 5.72
CA GLN A 100 -10.32 1.75 5.47
C GLN A 100 -10.57 2.13 3.99
N ALA A 101 -9.79 1.61 3.03
CA ALA A 101 -9.89 2.07 1.64
C ALA A 101 -11.17 1.61 0.93
N CYS A 102 -11.60 0.38 1.21
CA CYS A 102 -12.89 -0.23 0.90
C CYS A 102 -13.23 -1.17 2.06
N LEU A 103 -14.50 -1.54 2.28
CA LEU A 103 -14.98 -2.32 3.45
C LEU A 103 -14.18 -3.62 3.80
N ASN A 104 -13.24 -4.04 2.94
CA ASN A 104 -12.36 -5.20 3.07
C ASN A 104 -10.85 -4.90 2.82
N GLY A 105 -10.36 -3.69 3.10
CA GLY A 105 -8.96 -3.34 2.78
C GLY A 105 -7.91 -4.04 3.64
N VAL A 106 -6.66 -3.97 3.18
CA VAL A 106 -5.47 -4.45 3.88
C VAL A 106 -4.53 -3.27 4.14
N SER A 107 -3.94 -3.23 5.33
CA SER A 107 -2.88 -2.28 5.69
C SER A 107 -1.56 -3.04 5.82
N PHE A 108 -0.51 -2.58 5.14
CA PHE A 108 0.85 -3.09 5.28
C PHE A 108 1.69 -2.08 6.05
N HIS A 109 2.37 -2.57 7.07
CA HIS A 109 3.21 -1.77 7.93
C HIS A 109 4.67 -2.22 7.76
N MET A 110 5.56 -1.29 7.41
CA MET A 110 7.00 -1.54 7.45
C MET A 110 7.59 -0.84 8.66
N LYS A 111 8.17 -1.61 9.56
CA LYS A 111 8.89 -1.11 10.73
C LYS A 111 10.39 -1.39 10.59
N VAL A 112 11.21 -0.34 10.64
CA VAL A 112 12.68 -0.48 10.69
C VAL A 112 13.09 -1.18 11.99
N LEU A 113 14.08 -2.07 11.92
CA LEU A 113 14.51 -2.87 13.06
C LEU A 113 15.53 -2.15 13.94
N SER A 114 16.07 -1.04 13.48
CA SER A 114 17.02 -0.20 14.21
C SER A 114 16.81 1.27 13.86
N PRO A 115 17.13 2.21 14.77
CA PRO A 115 17.03 3.62 14.49
C PRO A 115 17.86 4.01 13.26
N LEU A 116 17.27 4.82 12.39
CA LEU A 116 17.94 5.36 11.21
C LEU A 116 18.97 6.41 11.62
N ALA A 117 20.16 6.32 11.05
CA ALA A 117 21.17 7.38 11.19
C ALA A 117 20.73 8.63 10.40
N PRO A 118 21.19 9.83 10.77
CA PRO A 118 20.98 11.03 9.97
C PRO A 118 21.45 10.83 8.53
N GLY A 119 20.63 11.23 7.56
CA GLY A 119 20.95 11.05 6.15
C GLY A 119 19.75 10.89 5.23
N ALA A 120 20.05 10.53 3.99
CA ALA A 120 19.11 10.41 2.89
C ALA A 120 18.68 8.95 2.70
N TYR A 121 17.38 8.73 2.54
CA TYR A 121 16.80 7.40 2.34
C TYR A 121 15.81 7.37 1.18
N THR A 122 15.71 6.21 0.52
CA THR A 122 14.75 5.96 -0.54
C THR A 122 13.90 4.73 -0.21
N LEU A 123 12.59 4.92 -0.04
CA LEU A 123 11.62 3.85 0.09
C LEU A 123 11.15 3.42 -1.30
N VAL A 124 11.24 2.13 -1.57
CA VAL A 124 10.95 1.54 -2.87
C VAL A 124 9.95 0.40 -2.71
N LEU A 125 8.84 0.47 -3.44
CA LEU A 125 7.94 -0.66 -3.66
C LEU A 125 8.11 -1.15 -5.10
N PHE A 126 8.66 -2.35 -5.26
CA PHE A 126 8.90 -3.01 -6.54
C PHE A 126 7.60 -3.59 -7.09
N LEU A 127 7.11 -3.05 -8.21
CA LEU A 127 5.77 -3.34 -8.73
C LEU A 127 5.69 -4.66 -9.51
N ASP A 128 6.82 -5.20 -9.94
CA ASP A 128 6.92 -6.54 -10.54
C ASP A 128 6.70 -7.66 -9.50
N LYS A 129 6.88 -7.35 -8.22
CA LYS A 129 6.72 -8.29 -7.11
C LYS A 129 5.36 -8.21 -6.41
N VAL A 130 4.54 -7.21 -6.72
CA VAL A 130 3.20 -7.04 -6.13
C VAL A 130 2.11 -7.39 -7.13
N ARG A 131 1.03 -8.00 -6.66
CA ARG A 131 -0.06 -8.49 -7.53
C ARG A 131 -1.18 -7.48 -7.78
N TRP A 132 -0.97 -6.23 -7.37
CA TRP A 132 -2.01 -5.20 -7.37
C TRP A 132 -1.74 -4.08 -8.36
N ARG A 133 -2.83 -3.53 -8.91
CA ARG A 133 -2.81 -2.39 -9.81
C ARG A 133 -2.57 -1.12 -9.01
N THR A 134 -1.76 -0.21 -9.51
CA THR A 134 -1.54 1.11 -8.87
C THR A 134 -2.59 2.11 -9.35
N LEU A 135 -3.31 2.76 -8.43
CA LEU A 135 -4.29 3.83 -8.73
C LEU A 135 -3.99 5.12 -7.93
N GLY A 136 -4.58 6.24 -8.32
CA GLY A 136 -4.52 7.51 -7.58
C GLY A 136 -3.10 8.06 -7.43
N GLU A 137 -2.74 8.58 -6.25
CA GLU A 137 -1.40 9.13 -5.96
C GLU A 137 -0.28 8.10 -6.15
N ALA A 138 -0.56 6.81 -5.97
CA ALA A 138 0.41 5.76 -6.23
C ALA A 138 0.81 5.74 -7.72
N ALA A 139 -0.12 6.02 -8.64
CA ALA A 139 0.19 6.11 -10.06
C ALA A 139 1.06 7.34 -10.39
N GLN A 140 0.98 8.42 -9.62
CA GLN A 140 1.80 9.62 -9.81
C GLN A 140 3.24 9.46 -9.31
N LYS A 141 3.46 8.56 -8.34
CA LYS A 141 4.79 8.21 -7.79
C LYS A 141 5.47 7.07 -8.55
N LEU A 142 4.88 6.68 -9.68
CA LEU A 142 5.34 5.56 -10.47
C LEU A 142 6.55 5.97 -11.29
N GLY A 143 7.63 5.22 -11.18
CA GLY A 143 8.86 5.46 -11.90
C GLY A 143 9.71 4.22 -11.98
N THR A 144 11.02 4.42 -11.97
CA THR A 144 12.00 3.34 -12.01
C THR A 144 13.02 3.49 -10.89
N TYR A 145 13.40 2.39 -10.26
CA TYR A 145 14.51 2.31 -9.33
C TYR A 145 15.45 1.19 -9.77
N ARG A 146 16.71 1.52 -10.06
CA ARG A 146 17.72 0.57 -10.57
C ARG A 146 17.22 -0.27 -11.75
N GLY A 147 16.49 0.35 -12.68
CA GLY A 147 15.93 -0.31 -13.87
C GLY A 147 14.62 -1.08 -13.64
N ALA A 148 14.18 -1.28 -12.39
CA ALA A 148 12.91 -1.93 -12.08
C ALA A 148 11.77 -0.91 -11.94
N ARG A 149 10.57 -1.27 -12.38
CA ARG A 149 9.37 -0.44 -12.21
C ARG A 149 8.99 -0.41 -10.73
N ALA A 150 8.89 0.79 -10.15
CA ALA A 150 8.69 0.94 -8.72
C ALA A 150 7.91 2.20 -8.35
N LEU A 151 7.32 2.20 -7.15
CA LEU A 151 6.94 3.42 -6.45
C LEU A 151 8.12 3.89 -5.62
N VAL A 152 8.52 5.14 -5.79
CA VAL A 152 9.73 5.69 -5.15
C VAL A 152 9.34 6.89 -4.31
N THR A 153 9.65 6.85 -3.01
CA THR A 153 9.49 7.99 -2.10
C THR A 153 10.84 8.27 -1.43
N ARG A 154 11.23 9.54 -1.36
CA ARG A 154 12.52 9.97 -0.81
C ARG A 154 12.34 10.68 0.52
N TYR A 155 13.22 10.35 1.45
CA TYR A 155 13.18 10.81 2.82
C TYR A 155 14.54 11.38 3.26
N ALA A 156 14.51 12.18 4.32
CA ALA A 156 15.67 12.68 5.03
C ALA A 156 15.46 12.55 6.54
N VAL A 157 16.41 11.91 7.23
CA VAL A 157 16.50 11.86 8.69
C VAL A 157 17.47 12.96 9.12
N ARG A 158 17.06 13.81 10.06
CA ARG A 158 17.87 14.90 10.60
C ARG A 158 18.38 14.56 11.99
#